data_AF-A0A181ZFA4-F1
#
_entry.id   AF-A0A181ZFA4-F1
#
_cell.length_a   1.000
_cell.length_b   1.000
_cell.length_c   1.000
_cell.angle_alpha   90.00
_cell.angle_beta   90.00
_cell.angle_gamma   90.00
#
_symmetry.space_group_name_H-M   'P 1'
#
loop_
_entity.id
_entity.type
_entity.pdbx_description
1 polymer ?
#
loop_
_entity_poly.entity_id
_entity_poly.type
_entity_poly.pdbx_seq_one_letter_code
_entity_poly.pdbx_strand_id
1 'polypeptide(L)' 'GFTKLAPSAVVIIGYGIAFYFLSLVLKSIPVGVAYAVWSGLGVVIITAIAWLLHGQKLDAWGFVGMGL' A
#
# COMPACT_ATOMS: atom_id res chain seq x y z
N GLY A 1 7.71 20.36 -10.37
CA GLY A 1 6.83 19.34 -9.75
C GLY A 1 5.41 19.39 -10.30
N PHE A 2 4.78 20.57 -10.34
CA PHE A 2 3.37 20.74 -10.72
C PHE A 2 3.10 21.06 -12.21
N THR A 3 4.07 20.90 -13.10
CA THR A 3 3.98 21.34 -14.51
C THR A 3 3.25 20.34 -15.42
N LYS A 4 2.99 19.10 -14.96
CA LYS A 4 2.23 18.11 -15.72
C LYS A 4 0.89 17.83 -15.02
N LEU A 5 -0.18 18.44 -15.54
CA LEU A 5 -1.55 18.26 -15.04
C LEU A 5 -2.02 16.80 -15.05
N ALA A 6 -1.57 16.02 -16.04
CA ALA A 6 -1.95 14.61 -16.19
C ALA A 6 -1.52 13.71 -15.00
N PRO A 7 -0.23 13.64 -14.59
CA PRO A 7 0.16 12.84 -13.43
C PRO A 7 -0.45 13.33 -12.12
N SER A 8 -0.65 14.65 -11.94
CA SER A 8 -1.30 15.18 -10.74
C SER A 8 -2.77 14.75 -10.62
N ALA A 9 -3.52 14.77 -11.73
CA ALA A 9 -4.91 14.32 -11.75
C ALA A 9 -5.04 12.82 -11.44
N VAL A 10 -4.12 12.00 -11.96
CA VAL A 10 -4.07 10.56 -11.67
C VAL A 10 -3.84 10.31 -10.17
N VAL A 11 -2.94 11.08 -9.53
CA VAL A 11 -2.71 10.95 -8.08
C VAL A 11 -3.96 11.31 -7.28
N ILE A 12 -4.64 12.41 -7.63
CA ILE A 12 -5.86 12.84 -6.93
C ILE A 12 -6.98 11.81 -7.07
N ILE A 13 -7.22 11.32 -8.28
CA ILE A 13 -8.26 10.30 -8.55
C ILE A 13 -7.90 8.99 -7.86
N GLY A 14 -6.63 8.56 -7.93
CA GLY A 14 -6.15 7.35 -7.27
C GLY A 14 -6.30 7.41 -5.75
N TYR A 15 -5.95 8.54 -5.13
CA TYR A 15 -6.15 8.75 -3.69
C TYR A 15 -7.64 8.76 -3.34
N GLY A 16 -8.49 9.38 -4.15
CA GLY A 16 -9.94 9.40 -3.95
C GLY A 16 -10.54 7.99 -3.94
N ILE A 17 -10.16 7.14 -4.90
CA ILE A 17 -10.63 5.75 -4.99
C ILE A 17 -10.09 4.93 -3.81
N ALA A 18 -8.82 5.09 -3.43
CA ALA A 18 -8.23 4.39 -2.29
C ALA A 18 -8.93 4.73 -0.98
N PHE A 19 -9.18 6.02 -0.73
CA PHE A 19 -9.92 6.46 0.46
C PHE A 19 -11.39 6.04 0.45
N TYR A 20 -12.03 6.00 -0.72
CA TYR A 20 -13.40 5.52 -0.86
C TYR A 20 -13.52 4.04 -0.52
N PHE A 21 -12.64 3.20 -1.05
CA PHE A 21 -12.58 1.78 -0.71
C PHE A 21 -12.25 1.55 0.77
N LEU A 22 -11.33 2.33 1.34
CA LEU A 22 -11.03 2.29 2.77
C LEU A 22 -12.27 2.63 3.61
N SER A 23 -12.99 3.69 3.26
CA SER A 23 -14.22 4.11 3.94
C SER A 23 -15.33 3.04 3.87
N LEU A 24 -15.46 2.36 2.72
CA LEU A 24 -16.42 1.27 2.53
C LEU A 24 -16.09 0.05 3.42
N VAL A 25 -14.79 -0.27 3.56
CA VAL A 25 -14.30 -1.34 4.43
C VAL A 25 -14.50 -1.00 5.90
N LEU A 26 -14.19 0.24 6.33
CA LEU A 26 -14.40 0.68 7.72
C LEU A 26 -15.86 0.62 8.19
N LYS A 27 -16.83 0.67 7.26
CA LYS A 27 -18.26 0.61 7.59
C LYS A 27 -18.74 -0.82 7.91
N SER A 28 -18.03 -1.85 7.43
CA SER A 28 -18.40 -3.26 7.62
C SER A 28 -17.41 -4.06 8.47
N ILE A 29 -16.16 -3.58 8.58
CA ILE A 29 -15.07 -4.27 9.25
C ILE A 29 -14.58 -3.43 10.44
N PRO A 30 -14.28 -4.03 11.61
CA PRO A 30 -13.71 -3.31 12.74
C PRO A 30 -12.47 -2.52 12.32
N VAL A 31 -12.37 -1.28 12.78
CA VAL A 31 -11.28 -0.36 12.43
C VAL A 31 -9.90 -0.99 12.65
N GLY A 32 -9.75 -1.83 13.67
CA GLY A 32 -8.52 -2.59 13.92
C GLY A 32 -8.14 -3.58 12.81
N VAL A 33 -9.11 -4.28 12.23
CA VAL A 33 -8.87 -5.20 11.11
C VAL A 33 -8.58 -4.42 9.82
N ALA A 34 -9.27 -3.29 9.60
CA ALA A 34 -8.99 -2.40 8.47
C ALA A 34 -7.55 -1.86 8.51
N TYR A 35 -7.09 -1.39 9.68
CA TYR A 35 -5.70 -0.93 9.86
C TYR A 35 -4.67 -2.06 9.75
N ALA A 36 -4.95 -3.23 10.35
CA ALA A 36 -4.06 -4.38 10.27
C ALA A 36 -3.84 -4.83 8.82
N VAL A 37 -4.91 -4.91 8.04
CA VAL A 37 -4.83 -5.26 6.60
C VAL A 37 -4.13 -4.16 5.82
N TRP A 38 -4.46 -2.88 6.05
CA TRP A 38 -3.84 -1.78 5.31
C TRP A 38 -2.33 -1.67 5.55
N SER A 39 -1.89 -1.77 6.81
CA SER A 39 -0.48 -1.75 7.17
C SER A 39 0.26 -3.01 6.68
N GLY A 40 -0.31 -4.21 6.88
CA GLY A 40 0.30 -5.46 6.45
C GLY A 40 0.44 -5.56 4.93
N LEU A 41 -0.63 -5.25 4.19
CA LEU A 41 -0.62 -5.29 2.72
C LEU A 41 0.32 -4.24 2.14
N GLY A 42 0.38 -3.05 2.75
CA GLY A 42 1.29 -1.98 2.35
C GLY A 42 2.76 -2.42 2.45
N VAL A 43 3.15 -3.02 3.57
CA VAL A 43 4.51 -3.53 3.78
C VAL A 43 4.85 -4.62 2.75
N VAL A 44 3.96 -5.58 2.53
CA VAL A 44 4.17 -6.66 1.54
C VAL A 44 4.34 -6.10 0.13
N ILE A 45 3.47 -5.17 -0.29
CA ILE A 45 3.52 -4.58 -1.63
C ILE A 45 4.79 -3.75 -1.82
N ILE A 46 5.14 -2.88 -0.87
CA ILE A 46 6.34 -2.05 -0.96
C ILE A 46 7.59 -2.94 -1.03
N THR A 47 7.63 -3.99 -0.24
CA THR A 47 8.75 -4.93 -0.17
C THR A 47 8.87 -5.75 -1.47
N ALA A 48 7.74 -6.23 -2.01
CA ALA A 48 7.71 -6.93 -3.30
C ALA A 48 8.17 -6.02 -4.45
N ILE A 49 7.73 -4.76 -4.45
CA ILE A 49 8.15 -3.74 -5.44
C ILE A 49 9.65 -3.46 -5.29
N ALA A 50 10.17 -3.28 -4.07
CA ALA A 50 11.59 -3.07 -3.81
C ALA A 50 12.44 -4.26 -4.26
N TRP A 51 11.96 -5.49 -4.06
CA TRP A 51 12.62 -6.69 -4.55
C TRP A 51 12.65 -6.76 -6.08
N LEU A 52 11.51 -6.53 -6.73
CA LEU A 52 11.33 -6.66 -8.19
C LEU A 52 11.99 -5.54 -8.99
N LEU A 53 11.88 -4.28 -8.55
CA LEU A 53 12.36 -3.11 -9.30
C LEU A 53 13.76 -2.66 -8.87
N HIS A 54 14.11 -2.76 -7.60
CA HIS A 54 15.42 -2.33 -7.11
C HIS A 54 16.44 -3.48 -6.98
N GLY A 55 16.03 -4.73 -7.22
CA GLY A 55 16.92 -5.90 -7.11
C GLY A 55 17.47 -6.09 -5.69
N GLN A 56 16.81 -5.50 -4.68
CA GLN A 56 17.21 -5.60 -3.29
C GLN A 56 17.01 -7.06 -2.87
N LYS A 57 18.09 -7.83 -2.74
CA LYS A 57 18.07 -9.21 -2.25
C LYS A 57 17.34 -9.21 -0.90
N LEU A 58 16.08 -9.62 -0.93
CA LEU A 58 15.31 -9.80 0.28
C LEU A 58 15.98 -10.94 1.04
N ASP A 59 16.66 -10.59 2.12
CA ASP A 59 17.30 -11.57 2.99
C ASP A 59 16.23 -12.49 3.58
N ALA A 60 16.53 -13.75 3.84
CA ALA A 60 15.55 -14.74 4.32
C ALA A 60 14.85 -14.28 5.62
N TRP A 61 15.55 -13.46 6.41
CA TRP A 61 15.02 -12.78 7.60
C TRP A 61 13.93 -11.75 7.33
N GLY A 62 13.93 -11.11 6.16
CA GLY A 62 12.87 -10.17 5.75
C GLY A 62 11.53 -10.86 5.54
N PHE A 63 11.53 -12.08 5.00
CA PHE A 63 10.31 -12.89 4.87
C PHE A 63 9.77 -13.36 6.22
N VAL A 64 10.66 -13.78 7.13
CA VAL A 64 10.28 -14.23 8.48
C VAL A 64 9.70 -13.06 9.30
N GLY A 65 10.28 -11.87 9.21
CA GLY A 65 9.78 -10.67 9.89
C GLY A 65 8.46 -10.13 9.35
N MET A 66 8.08 -10.45 8.10
CA MET A 66 6.77 -10.10 7.55
C MET A 66 5.66 -11.10 7.94
N GLY A 67 6.02 -12.32 8.31
CA GLY A 67 5.08 -13.40 8.67
C GLY A 67 4.82 -13.54 10.17
N LEU A 68 5.64 -12.92 11.03
CA LEU A 68 5.47 -12.83 12.49
C LEU A 68 4.69 -11.57 12.87
#